data_AF-G2Y2C3-F1
#
_entry.id   AF-G2Y2C3-F1
#
_cell.length_a   1.000
_cell.length_b   1.000
_cell.length_c   1.000
_cell.angle_alpha   90.00
_cell.angle_beta   90.00
_cell.angle_gamma   90.00
#
_symmetry.space_group_name_H-M   'P 1'
#
loop_
_entity.id
_entity.type
_entity.pdbx_description
1 polymer ?
#
loop_
_entity_poly.entity_id
_entity_poly.type
_entity_poly.pdbx_seq_one_letter_code
_entity_poly.pdbx_strand_id
1 'polypeptide(L)'
;MDEEQKFEVVEEFRAFYSESEKDKKFRGSIGSRHKRVYLFHGVGGTGKSSLIVALANHYNLNICYVDLKMSDPNNMEVILLDLPKPPIVVHENIRASMFQGFKSESKIEGLLMNNLFKLLDSLTSRRGFISIMTTNDLPERQGSSSRVDL
;
A
#
# COMPACT_ATOMS: atom_id res chain seq x y z
N MET A 1 -7.70 -11.67 -7.51
CA MET A 1 -6.42 -11.26 -8.08
C MET A 1 -5.93 -12.38 -8.98
N ASP A 2 -5.90 -12.09 -10.27
CA ASP A 2 -5.46 -13.02 -11.31
C ASP A 2 -3.93 -13.13 -11.34
N GLU A 3 -3.41 -14.01 -12.19
CA GLU A 3 -1.97 -14.26 -12.33
C GLU A 3 -1.22 -13.09 -12.97
N GLU A 4 -1.88 -12.30 -13.83
CA GLU A 4 -1.28 -11.13 -14.47
C GLU A 4 -1.01 -10.03 -13.44
N GLN A 5 -2.01 -9.71 -12.62
CA GLN A 5 -1.89 -8.76 -11.51
C GLN A 5 -0.81 -9.18 -10.52
N LYS A 6 -0.72 -10.48 -10.18
CA LYS A 6 0.34 -11.00 -9.30
C LYS A 6 1.71 -10.79 -9.92
N PHE A 7 1.86 -11.11 -11.21
CA PHE A 7 3.12 -10.98 -11.92
C PHE A 7 3.58 -9.51 -11.98
N GLU A 8 2.68 -8.59 -12.31
CA GLU A 8 2.96 -7.15 -12.30
C GLU A 8 3.47 -6.68 -10.93
N VAL A 9 2.79 -7.05 -9.85
CA VAL A 9 3.19 -6.68 -8.49
C VAL A 9 4.59 -7.22 -8.16
N VAL A 10 4.87 -8.47 -8.51
CA VAL A 10 6.19 -9.09 -8.26
C VAL A 10 7.29 -8.36 -9.02
N GLU A 11 7.09 -8.06 -10.30
CA GLU A 11 8.08 -7.35 -11.11
C GLU A 11 8.28 -5.90 -10.62
N GLU A 12 7.21 -5.24 -10.15
CA GLU A 12 7.33 -3.92 -9.54
C GLU A 12 8.11 -3.95 -8.22
N PHE A 13 7.87 -4.93 -7.35
CA PHE A 13 8.65 -5.12 -6.13
C PHE A 13 10.13 -5.39 -6.46
N ARG A 14 10.39 -6.20 -7.47
CA ARG A 14 11.75 -6.47 -7.97
C ARG A 14 12.44 -5.21 -8.43
N ALA A 15 11.76 -4.37 -9.22
CA ALA A 15 12.30 -3.08 -9.64
C ALA A 15 12.49 -2.12 -8.44
N PHE A 16 11.55 -2.12 -7.50
CA PHE A 16 11.56 -1.22 -6.34
C PHE A 16 12.71 -1.51 -5.37
N TYR A 17 13.03 -2.79 -5.17
CA TYR A 17 14.11 -3.27 -4.30
C TYR A 17 15.39 -3.62 -5.06
N SER A 18 15.47 -3.34 -6.35
CA SER A 18 16.66 -3.61 -7.15
C SER A 18 17.88 -2.90 -6.56
N GLU A 19 18.96 -3.67 -6.36
CA GLU A 19 20.24 -3.17 -5.89
C GLU A 19 21.19 -2.80 -7.02
N SER A 20 20.72 -2.75 -8.28
CA SER A 20 21.57 -2.32 -9.39
C SER A 20 22.06 -0.88 -9.17
N GLU A 21 23.30 -0.59 -9.54
CA GLU A 21 23.88 0.75 -9.38
C GLU A 21 23.10 1.82 -10.14
N LYS A 22 22.47 1.45 -11.27
CA LYS A 22 21.58 2.31 -12.03
C LYS A 22 20.33 2.68 -11.21
N ASP A 23 19.70 1.70 -10.55
CA ASP A 23 18.48 1.90 -9.79
C ASP A 23 18.75 2.63 -8.47
N LYS A 24 19.88 2.36 -7.82
CA LYS A 24 20.36 3.14 -6.66
C LYS A 24 20.59 4.60 -7.02
N LYS A 25 21.25 4.88 -8.16
CA LYS A 25 21.48 6.25 -8.65
C LYS A 25 20.18 6.96 -9.01
N PHE A 26 19.26 6.25 -9.67
CA PHE A 26 17.93 6.76 -10.00
C PHE A 26 17.12 7.10 -8.73
N ARG A 27 17.09 6.21 -7.74
CA ARG A 27 16.48 6.45 -6.42
C ARG A 27 17.11 7.63 -5.70
N GLY A 28 18.44 7.75 -5.75
CA GLY A 28 19.17 8.89 -5.20
C GLY A 28 18.76 10.21 -5.88
N SER A 29 18.50 10.19 -7.19
CA SER A 29 18.13 11.37 -7.98
C SER A 29 16.67 11.83 -7.80
N ILE A 30 15.74 10.92 -7.50
CA ILE A 30 14.32 11.24 -7.25
C ILE A 30 14.10 11.80 -5.83
N GLY A 31 15.06 11.58 -4.92
CA GLY A 31 15.00 12.03 -3.52
C GLY A 31 14.22 11.06 -2.61
N SER A 32 13.66 11.57 -1.50
CA SER A 32 12.89 10.82 -0.49
C SER A 32 11.55 10.26 -0.98
N ARG A 33 11.17 10.49 -2.24
CA ARG A 33 9.88 10.07 -2.85
C ARG A 33 9.81 8.61 -3.30
N HIS A 34 10.66 7.72 -2.77
CA HIS A 34 10.62 6.30 -3.13
C HIS A 34 9.56 5.56 -2.30
N LYS A 35 8.30 5.69 -2.72
CA LYS A 35 7.13 5.04 -2.13
C LYS A 35 6.35 4.24 -3.15
N ARG A 36 5.62 3.24 -2.66
CA ARG A 36 4.59 2.55 -3.45
C ARG A 36 3.32 2.37 -2.65
N VAL A 37 2.19 2.62 -3.30
CA VAL A 37 0.85 2.35 -2.76
C VAL A 37 0.15 1.40 -3.71
N TYR A 38 -0.32 0.26 -3.18
CA TYR A 38 -0.99 -0.79 -3.93
C TYR A 38 -2.44 -0.94 -3.48
N LEU A 39 -3.33 -1.26 -4.41
CA LEU A 39 -4.70 -1.72 -4.11
C LEU A 39 -4.89 -3.13 -4.66
N PHE A 40 -4.89 -4.12 -3.79
CA PHE A 40 -5.18 -5.50 -4.16
C PHE A 40 -6.68 -5.75 -4.11
N HIS A 41 -7.26 -6.19 -5.22
CA HIS A 41 -8.70 -6.40 -5.33
C HIS A 41 -9.06 -7.76 -5.95
N GLY A 42 -10.35 -8.08 -5.92
CA GLY A 42 -10.93 -9.34 -6.39
C GLY A 42 -11.57 -10.15 -5.27
N VAL A 43 -12.20 -11.27 -5.64
CA VAL A 43 -13.03 -12.08 -4.72
C VAL A 43 -12.23 -12.57 -3.51
N GLY A 44 -12.91 -12.77 -2.37
CA GLY A 44 -12.33 -13.40 -1.19
C GLY A 44 -11.72 -14.76 -1.50
N GLY A 45 -10.60 -15.11 -0.86
CA GLY A 45 -9.91 -16.38 -1.10
C GLY A 45 -8.96 -16.40 -2.31
N THR A 46 -8.82 -15.32 -3.07
CA THR A 46 -7.89 -15.23 -4.22
C THR A 46 -6.42 -14.97 -3.85
N GLY A 47 -6.05 -15.17 -2.58
CA GLY A 47 -4.66 -15.10 -2.14
C GLY A 47 -4.06 -13.70 -1.97
N LYS A 48 -4.87 -12.64 -1.89
CA LYS A 48 -4.39 -11.25 -1.67
C LYS A 48 -3.49 -11.14 -0.42
N SER A 49 -4.00 -11.51 0.75
CA SER A 49 -3.22 -11.47 1.99
C SER A 49 -2.04 -12.46 1.95
N SER A 50 -2.19 -13.62 1.29
CA SER A 50 -1.10 -14.57 1.09
C SER A 50 0.05 -14.00 0.27
N LEU A 51 -0.25 -13.22 -0.78
CA LEU A 51 0.78 -12.55 -1.59
C LEU A 51 1.55 -11.52 -0.75
N ILE A 52 0.86 -10.73 0.09
CA ILE A 52 1.52 -9.76 0.97
C ILE A 52 2.53 -10.47 1.89
N VAL A 53 2.13 -11.60 2.49
CA VAL A 53 3.02 -12.40 3.35
C VAL A 53 4.20 -12.97 2.56
N ALA A 54 3.95 -13.47 1.35
CA ALA A 54 5.01 -13.99 0.48
C ALA A 54 6.04 -12.91 0.11
N LEU A 55 5.59 -11.72 -0.27
CA LEU A 55 6.45 -10.58 -0.59
C LEU A 55 7.25 -10.11 0.63
N ALA A 56 6.60 -9.98 1.79
CA ALA A 56 7.28 -9.56 3.02
C ALA A 56 8.41 -10.53 3.40
N ASN A 57 8.15 -11.84 3.34
CA ASN A 57 9.16 -12.85 3.62
C ASN A 57 10.30 -12.82 2.58
N HIS A 58 9.99 -12.71 1.30
CA HIS A 58 10.99 -12.68 0.23
C HIS A 58 11.96 -11.51 0.35
N TYR A 59 11.47 -10.33 0.74
CA TYR A 59 12.28 -9.12 0.91
C TYR A 59 12.72 -8.84 2.36
N ASN A 60 12.48 -9.77 3.29
CA ASN A 60 12.82 -9.65 4.72
C ASN A 60 12.27 -8.37 5.38
N LEU A 61 11.00 -8.07 5.10
CA LEU A 61 10.24 -6.90 5.57
C LEU A 61 9.28 -7.30 6.70
N ASN A 62 9.01 -6.35 7.59
CA ASN A 62 7.93 -6.49 8.57
C ASN A 62 6.56 -6.19 7.92
N ILE A 63 5.49 -6.77 8.46
CA ILE A 63 4.11 -6.42 8.07
C ILE A 63 3.45 -5.71 9.24
N CYS A 64 2.82 -4.57 8.97
CA CYS A 64 2.05 -3.81 9.95
C CYS A 64 0.60 -3.71 9.48
N TYR A 65 -0.31 -4.40 10.17
CA TYR A 65 -1.75 -4.31 9.89
C TYR A 65 -2.34 -3.10 10.60
N VAL A 66 -3.06 -2.28 9.84
CA VAL A 66 -3.64 -1.02 10.32
C VAL A 66 -5.14 -1.00 10.05
N ASP A 67 -5.92 -0.95 11.12
CA ASP A 67 -7.35 -0.67 11.05
C ASP A 67 -7.60 0.84 11.00
N LEU A 68 -7.98 1.35 9.84
CA LEU A 68 -8.28 2.78 9.65
C LEU A 68 -9.39 3.30 10.57
N LYS A 69 -10.32 2.44 11.03
CA LYS A 69 -11.45 2.84 11.88
C LYS A 69 -11.05 3.13 13.32
N MET A 70 -10.03 2.43 13.80
CA MET A 70 -9.61 2.46 15.20
C MET A 70 -8.37 3.34 15.43
N SER A 71 -7.75 3.83 14.37
CA SER A 71 -6.40 4.39 14.44
C SER A 71 -6.39 5.91 14.29
N ASP A 72 -5.76 6.60 15.25
CA ASP A 72 -5.40 8.02 15.14
C ASP A 72 -4.18 8.16 14.20
N PRO A 73 -4.27 8.95 13.11
CA PRO A 73 -3.15 9.17 12.19
C PRO A 73 -1.83 9.57 12.85
N ASN A 74 -1.89 10.41 13.88
CA ASN A 74 -0.67 10.89 14.55
C ASN A 74 0.02 9.76 15.32
N ASN A 75 -0.75 8.91 16.00
CA ASN A 75 -0.20 7.77 16.73
C ASN A 75 0.35 6.71 15.76
N MET A 76 -0.32 6.50 14.62
CA MET A 76 0.17 5.61 13.58
C MET A 76 1.50 6.07 13.01
N GLU A 77 1.66 7.36 12.71
CA GLU A 77 2.93 7.91 12.24
C GLU A 77 4.05 7.61 13.24
N VAL A 78 3.84 7.88 14.53
CA VAL A 78 4.82 7.60 15.59
C VAL A 78 5.20 6.13 15.64
N ILE A 79 4.22 5.22 15.64
CA ILE A 79 4.46 3.76 15.65
C ILE A 79 5.28 3.35 14.43
N LEU A 80 4.90 3.83 13.25
CA LEU A 80 5.58 3.48 12.01
C LEU A 80 7.01 4.02 11.99
N LEU A 81 7.26 5.22 12.52
CA LEU A 81 8.60 5.82 12.61
C LEU A 81 9.53 5.06 13.58
N ASP A 82 9.00 4.42 14.63
CA ASP A 82 9.77 3.68 15.62
C ASP A 82 10.21 2.28 15.13
N LEU A 83 9.60 1.76 14.05
CA LEU A 83 9.93 0.42 13.56
C LEU A 83 11.37 0.32 13.05
N PRO A 84 12.11 -0.77 13.40
CA PRO A 84 13.53 -0.92 13.07
C PRO A 84 13.82 -1.12 11.58
N LYS A 85 12.82 -1.56 10.82
CA LYS A 85 12.85 -1.69 9.36
C LYS A 85 11.57 -1.10 8.79
N PRO A 86 11.59 -0.52 7.57
CA PRO A 86 10.38 -0.07 6.91
C PRO A 86 9.42 -1.26 6.71
N PRO A 87 8.20 -1.23 7.28
CA PRO A 87 7.24 -2.30 7.10
C PRO A 87 6.49 -2.15 5.76
N ILE A 88 5.88 -3.24 5.31
CA ILE A 88 4.69 -3.17 4.47
C ILE A 88 3.51 -2.81 5.38
N VAL A 89 2.91 -1.65 5.18
CA VAL A 89 1.68 -1.25 5.88
C VAL A 89 0.49 -1.81 5.14
N VAL A 90 -0.41 -2.50 5.84
CA VAL A 90 -1.56 -3.18 5.25
C VAL A 90 -2.86 -2.63 5.82
N HIS A 91 -3.72 -2.14 4.94
CA HIS A 91 -5.09 -1.72 5.27
C HIS A 91 -6.07 -2.73 4.67
N GLU A 92 -6.67 -3.58 5.51
CA GLU A 92 -7.52 -4.67 5.02
C GLU A 92 -8.98 -4.26 4.80
N ASN A 93 -9.62 -4.92 3.84
CA ASN A 93 -11.06 -4.85 3.57
C ASN A 93 -11.59 -3.41 3.41
N ILE A 94 -10.84 -2.57 2.71
CA ILE A 94 -11.28 -1.24 2.30
C ILE A 94 -12.45 -1.39 1.34
N ARG A 95 -13.57 -0.75 1.67
CA ARG A 95 -14.76 -0.80 0.82
C ARG A 95 -14.62 0.17 -0.36
N ALA A 96 -15.13 -0.22 -1.52
CA ALA A 96 -15.10 0.65 -2.70
C ALA A 96 -15.84 1.99 -2.48
N SER A 97 -16.84 2.01 -1.59
CA SER A 97 -17.56 3.22 -1.19
C SER A 97 -16.67 4.25 -0.48
N MET A 98 -15.62 3.81 0.22
CA MET A 98 -14.72 4.71 0.94
C MET A 98 -13.98 5.63 -0.02
N PHE A 99 -13.52 5.12 -1.17
CA PHE A 99 -12.89 5.94 -2.21
C PHE A 99 -13.85 6.97 -2.84
N GLN A 100 -15.17 6.75 -2.73
CA GLN A 100 -16.21 7.68 -3.19
C GLN A 100 -16.62 8.70 -2.13
N GLY A 101 -16.08 8.61 -0.90
CA GLY A 101 -16.41 9.43 0.26
C GLY A 101 -16.21 10.93 0.10
N PHE A 102 -15.58 11.41 -0.99
CA PHE A 102 -15.59 12.83 -1.35
C PHE A 102 -16.94 13.34 -1.85
N LYS A 103 -17.89 12.44 -2.20
CA LYS A 103 -19.23 12.76 -2.71
C LYS A 103 -20.39 12.16 -1.89
N SER A 104 -20.13 11.34 -0.88
CA SER A 104 -21.18 10.65 -0.10
C SER A 104 -21.49 11.37 1.22
N GLU A 105 -22.74 11.24 1.70
CA GLU A 105 -23.21 11.80 2.98
C GLU A 105 -22.57 11.11 4.22
N SER A 106 -21.77 10.04 4.02
CA SER A 106 -21.15 9.31 5.12
C SER A 106 -19.87 10.00 5.62
N LYS A 107 -20.05 10.95 6.54
CA LYS A 107 -18.97 11.72 7.19
C LYS A 107 -17.85 10.83 7.78
N ILE A 108 -18.17 9.61 8.19
CA ILE A 108 -17.21 8.62 8.70
C ILE A 108 -16.29 8.11 7.59
N GLU A 109 -16.80 7.72 6.41
CA GLU A 109 -15.95 7.18 5.34
C GLU A 109 -15.03 8.26 4.76
N GLY A 110 -15.52 9.49 4.63
CA GLY A 110 -14.68 10.64 4.26
C GLY A 110 -13.57 10.92 5.27
N LEU A 111 -13.84 10.80 6.58
CA LEU A 111 -12.82 10.95 7.62
C LEU A 111 -11.75 9.85 7.54
N LEU A 112 -12.15 8.60 7.29
CA LEU A 112 -11.22 7.47 7.17
C LEU A 112 -10.29 7.63 5.97
N MET A 113 -10.80 8.06 4.82
CA MET A 113 -9.97 8.36 3.65
C MET A 113 -9.01 9.52 3.90
N ASN A 114 -9.47 10.60 4.52
CA ASN A 114 -8.60 11.73 4.86
C ASN A 114 -7.48 11.31 5.82
N ASN A 115 -7.78 10.44 6.78
CA ASN A 115 -6.81 9.88 7.71
C ASN A 115 -5.76 9.03 6.98
N LEU A 116 -6.18 8.23 6.00
CA LEU A 116 -5.29 7.45 5.15
C LEU A 116 -4.38 8.35 4.30
N PHE A 117 -4.91 9.39 3.65
CA PHE A 117 -4.10 10.33 2.88
C PHE A 117 -3.08 11.05 3.75
N LYS A 118 -3.49 11.53 4.94
CA LYS A 118 -2.58 12.13 5.91
C LYS A 118 -1.46 11.16 6.32
N LEU A 119 -1.79 9.90 6.56
CA LEU A 119 -0.80 8.87 6.88
C LEU A 119 0.18 8.69 5.71
N LEU A 120 -0.34 8.54 4.49
CA LEU A 120 0.48 8.40 3.28
C LEU A 120 1.39 9.62 3.09
N ASP A 121 0.90 10.83 3.30
CA ASP A 121 1.67 12.06 3.16
C ASP A 121 2.72 12.22 4.27
N SER A 122 2.39 11.92 5.53
CA SER A 122 3.32 12.02 6.66
C SER A 122 4.53 11.10 6.52
N LEU A 123 4.34 9.91 5.95
CA LEU A 123 5.40 8.92 5.75
C LEU A 123 6.32 9.25 4.55
N THR A 124 6.21 10.46 3.97
CA THR A 124 7.08 11.00 2.87
C THR A 124 8.54 11.14 3.21
N SER A 125 8.87 11.19 4.49
CA SER A 125 10.26 11.29 4.92
C SER A 125 11.01 9.96 4.87
N ARG A 126 10.33 8.80 4.88
CA ARG A 126 10.96 7.47 4.88
C ARG A 126 11.18 6.94 3.47
N ARG A 127 12.44 6.61 3.15
CA ARG A 127 12.79 5.88 1.92
C ARG A 127 12.25 4.45 1.98
N GLY A 128 11.67 3.96 0.89
CA GLY A 128 11.30 2.55 0.75
C GLY A 128 9.97 2.16 1.39
N PHE A 129 9.05 3.12 1.53
CA PHE A 129 7.74 2.88 2.13
C PHE A 129 6.79 2.16 1.15
N ILE A 130 6.17 1.07 1.62
CA ILE A 130 5.12 0.36 0.87
C ILE A 130 3.85 0.31 1.70
N SER A 131 2.74 0.73 1.09
CA SER A 131 1.39 0.59 1.64
C SER A 131 0.54 -0.26 0.70
N ILE A 132 -0.18 -1.23 1.25
CA ILE A 132 -1.07 -2.12 0.50
C ILE A 132 -2.46 -2.03 1.10
N MET A 133 -3.45 -1.72 0.27
CA MET A 133 -4.85 -1.79 0.61
C MET A 133 -5.44 -3.06 0.00
N THR A 134 -6.32 -3.77 0.72
CA THR A 134 -7.05 -4.90 0.16
C THR A 134 -8.54 -4.60 0.09
N THR A 135 -9.21 -5.07 -0.96
CA THR A 135 -10.66 -4.97 -1.10
C THR A 135 -11.25 -6.22 -1.74
N ASN A 136 -12.45 -6.58 -1.33
CA ASN A 136 -13.26 -7.64 -1.95
C ASN A 136 -14.42 -7.07 -2.79
N ASP A 137 -14.64 -5.75 -2.72
CA ASP A 137 -15.83 -5.09 -3.26
C ASP A 137 -15.66 -4.66 -4.73
N LEU A 138 -14.45 -4.76 -5.25
CA LEU A 138 -14.15 -4.51 -6.66
C LEU A 138 -13.99 -5.85 -7.37
N PRO A 139 -14.79 -6.13 -8.41
CA PRO A 139 -14.60 -7.32 -9.23
C PRO A 139 -13.20 -7.33 -9.85
N GLU A 140 -12.74 -8.52 -10.22
CA GLU A 140 -11.49 -8.69 -10.96
C GLU A 140 -11.58 -7.88 -12.27
N ARG A 141 -10.62 -6.99 -12.50
CA ARG A 141 -10.57 -6.22 -13.75
C ARG A 141 -9.99 -7.15 -14.80
N GLN A 142 -10.72 -7.42 -15.87
CA GLN A 142 -10.09 -7.87 -17.10
C GLN A 142 -9.42 -6.65 -17.75
N GLY A 143 -8.13 -6.44 -17.48
CA GLY A 143 -7.32 -5.38 -18.08
C GLY A 143 -6.51 -4.55 -17.08
N SER A 144 -5.18 -4.63 -17.27
CA SER A 144 -4.06 -3.78 -16.82
C SER A 144 -4.23 -2.90 -15.57
N SER A 145 -3.36 -3.16 -14.60
CA SER A 145 -3.03 -2.38 -13.39
C SER A 145 -3.53 -0.94 -13.36
N SER A 146 -4.46 -0.63 -12.44
CA SER A 146 -4.72 0.76 -12.05
C SER A 146 -3.69 1.19 -11.00
N ARG A 147 -2.47 1.43 -11.47
CA ARG A 147 -1.43 2.11 -10.71
C ARG A 147 -1.82 3.56 -10.49
N VAL A 148 -1.76 4.02 -9.24
CA VAL A 148 -1.80 5.44 -8.90
C VAL A 148 -0.44 5.79 -8.35
N ASP A 149 0.41 6.38 -9.19
CA ASP A 149 1.63 7.04 -8.71
C ASP A 149 1.21 8.33 -8.01
N LEU A 150 1.33 8.36 -6.68
CA LEU A 150 1.20 9.58 -5.85
C LEU A 150 2.57 10.22 -5.65
#